data_AF-F5W031-F1
#
_entry.id   AF-F5W031-F1
#
_cell.length_a   1.000
_cell.length_b   1.000
_cell.length_c   1.000
_cell.angle_alpha   90.00
_cell.angle_beta   90.00
_cell.angle_gamma   90.00
#
_symmetry.space_group_name_H-M   'P 1'
#
loop_
_entity.id
_entity.type
_entity.pdbx_description
1 polymer ?
#
loop_
_entity_poly.entity_id
_entity_poly.type
_entity_poly.pdbx_seq_one_letter_code
_entity_poly.pdbx_strand_id
1 'polypeptide(L)'
;MSIDLADFIAKELASYSTEFSEGVEKIAEEVAEEAVQELRQTSPKRYGKYRKGWKKKKLANGSYVVFNSVASLTHLLENGHILRGGGRVSGIVHIKPVEEKVIENFEKRIKEIGQ
;
A
#
# COMPACT_ATOMS: atom_id res chain seq x y z
N MET A 1 -26.84 32.93 26.87
CA MET A 1 -26.08 31.70 26.64
C MET A 1 -25.07 32.04 25.55
N SER A 2 -23.90 32.57 25.93
CA SER A 2 -22.83 32.80 24.97
C SER A 2 -22.26 31.43 24.63
N ILE A 3 -22.47 30.98 23.40
CA ILE A 3 -21.55 30.00 22.83
C ILE A 3 -20.19 30.67 22.90
N ASP A 4 -19.28 30.12 23.68
CA ASP A 4 -17.91 30.57 23.67
C ASP A 4 -17.38 30.23 22.29
N LEU A 5 -17.22 31.26 21.44
CA LEU A 5 -16.88 31.08 20.03
C LEU A 5 -15.59 30.27 19.87
N ALA A 6 -14.69 30.41 20.84
CA ALA A 6 -13.48 29.60 20.95
C ALA A 6 -13.78 28.10 21.08
N ASP A 7 -14.72 27.71 21.96
CA ASP A 7 -15.10 26.31 22.17
C ASP A 7 -15.78 25.72 20.93
N PHE A 8 -16.61 26.51 20.25
CA PHE A 8 -17.24 26.08 19.00
C PHE A 8 -16.22 25.84 17.89
N ILE A 9 -15.28 26.78 17.69
CA ILE A 9 -14.21 26.64 16.70
C ILE A 9 -13.30 25.44 17.03
N ALA A 10 -12.92 25.28 18.31
CA ALA A 10 -12.09 24.15 18.74
C ALA A 10 -12.78 22.81 18.50
N LYS A 11 -14.09 22.72 18.77
CA LYS A 11 -14.88 21.52 18.50
C LYS A 11 -14.94 21.22 17.00
N GLU A 12 -15.17 22.22 16.17
CA GLU A 12 -15.26 22.03 14.72
C GLU A 12 -13.92 21.60 14.11
N LEU A 13 -12.81 22.20 14.57
CA LEU A 13 -11.46 21.79 14.19
C LEU A 13 -11.13 20.35 14.63
N ALA A 14 -11.58 19.95 15.82
CA ALA A 14 -11.40 18.58 16.30
C ALA A 14 -12.20 17.59 15.44
N SER A 15 -13.47 17.88 15.13
CA SER A 15 -14.31 17.07 14.23
C SER A 15 -13.66 16.92 12.86
N TYR A 16 -13.20 18.03 12.26
CA TYR A 16 -12.50 18.02 10.97
C TYR A 16 -11.23 17.15 11.02
N SER A 17 -10.42 17.28 12.08
CA SER A 17 -9.21 16.47 12.25
C SER A 17 -9.52 14.98 12.37
N THR A 18 -10.62 14.61 13.03
CA THR A 18 -11.05 13.21 13.15
C THR A 18 -11.53 12.66 11.81
N GLU A 19 -12.36 13.40 11.08
CA GLU A 19 -12.87 13.00 9.75
C GLU A 19 -11.72 12.86 8.75
N PHE A 20 -10.78 13.80 8.76
CA PHE A 20 -9.58 13.74 7.93
C PHE A 20 -8.75 12.49 8.23
N SER A 21 -8.52 12.18 9.51
CA SER A 21 -7.76 11.00 9.91
C SER A 21 -8.42 9.69 9.46
N GLU A 22 -9.74 9.59 9.63
CA GLU A 22 -10.52 8.45 9.14
C GLU A 22 -10.49 8.32 7.62
N GLY A 23 -10.53 9.45 6.91
CA GLY A 23 -10.39 9.51 5.46
C GLY A 23 -9.04 8.98 4.97
N VAL A 24 -7.95 9.39 5.61
CA VAL A 24 -6.60 8.91 5.30
C VAL A 24 -6.47 7.40 5.56
N GLU A 25 -7.03 6.90 6.66
CA GLU A 25 -7.01 5.46 6.93
C GLU A 25 -7.78 4.64 5.87
N LYS A 26 -8.94 5.13 5.43
CA LYS A 26 -9.72 4.49 4.37
C LYS A 26 -8.96 4.47 3.04
N ILE A 27 -8.36 5.60 2.65
CA ILE A 27 -7.51 5.66 1.45
C ILE A 27 -6.36 4.66 1.54
N ALA A 28 -5.67 4.60 2.68
CA ALA A 28 -4.55 3.66 2.87
C ALA A 28 -5.00 2.20 2.69
N GLU A 29 -6.18 1.85 3.21
CA GLU A 29 -6.73 0.51 3.07
C GLU A 29 -7.12 0.16 1.64
N GLU A 30 -7.77 1.10 0.94
CA GLU A 30 -8.20 0.95 -0.46
C GLU A 30 -6.99 0.79 -1.38
N VAL A 31 -6.02 1.69 -1.26
CA VAL A 31 -4.80 1.66 -2.07
C VAL A 31 -4.01 0.37 -1.82
N ALA A 32 -3.94 -0.10 -0.57
CA ALA A 32 -3.32 -1.39 -0.26
C ALA A 32 -4.10 -2.59 -0.85
N GLU A 33 -5.43 -2.51 -0.94
CA GLU A 33 -6.25 -3.54 -1.59
C GLU A 33 -6.00 -3.56 -3.10
N GLU A 34 -6.01 -2.39 -3.75
CA GLU A 34 -5.73 -2.24 -5.17
C GLU A 34 -4.34 -2.80 -5.51
N ALA A 35 -3.33 -2.49 -4.69
CA ALA A 35 -1.98 -3.04 -4.84
C ALA A 35 -1.98 -4.57 -4.80
N VAL A 36 -2.68 -5.19 -3.84
CA VAL A 36 -2.78 -6.65 -3.73
C VAL A 36 -3.48 -7.25 -4.95
N GLN A 37 -4.56 -6.61 -5.42
CA GLN A 37 -5.30 -7.08 -6.59
C GLN A 37 -4.49 -6.97 -7.88
N GLU A 38 -3.78 -5.86 -8.08
CA GLU A 38 -2.91 -5.65 -9.23
C GLU A 38 -1.74 -6.64 -9.22
N LEU A 39 -1.05 -6.79 -8.09
CA LEU A 39 0.02 -7.78 -7.93
C LEU A 39 -0.48 -9.20 -8.17
N ARG A 40 -1.71 -9.56 -7.76
CA ARG A 40 -2.31 -10.87 -8.06
C ARG A 40 -2.53 -11.13 -9.55
N GLN A 41 -2.72 -10.07 -10.34
CA GLN A 41 -2.97 -10.13 -11.78
C GLN A 41 -1.66 -10.11 -12.57
N THR A 42 -0.72 -9.23 -12.22
CA THR A 42 0.52 -8.98 -12.98
C THR A 42 1.66 -9.92 -12.60
N SER A 43 1.63 -10.52 -11.40
CA SER A 43 2.74 -11.34 -10.91
C SER A 43 2.97 -12.62 -11.73
N PRO A 44 4.25 -13.03 -11.90
CA PRO A 44 4.61 -14.26 -12.59
C PRO A 44 3.87 -15.50 -12.08
N LYS A 45 3.42 -16.34 -13.02
CA LYS A 45 2.66 -17.56 -12.73
C LYS A 45 3.42 -18.79 -13.20
N ARG A 46 3.94 -19.57 -12.24
CA ARG A 46 4.30 -20.98 -12.45
C ARG A 46 3.11 -21.90 -12.16
N TYR A 47 2.78 -22.08 -10.87
CA TYR A 47 1.60 -22.84 -10.41
C TYR A 47 0.52 -21.96 -9.76
N GLY A 48 0.79 -20.65 -9.62
CA GLY A 48 -0.16 -19.68 -9.05
C GLY A 48 -0.04 -19.42 -7.54
N LYS A 49 0.74 -20.22 -6.79
CA LYS A 49 0.97 -19.99 -5.34
C LYS A 49 1.54 -18.59 -5.06
N TYR A 50 2.52 -18.16 -5.85
CA TYR A 50 3.17 -16.85 -5.69
C TYR A 50 2.19 -15.69 -5.86
N ARG A 51 1.49 -15.60 -7.00
CA ARG A 51 0.47 -14.55 -7.21
C ARG A 51 -0.64 -14.56 -6.15
N LYS A 52 -1.10 -15.75 -5.71
CA LYS A 52 -2.11 -15.86 -4.64
C LYS A 52 -1.56 -15.50 -3.25
N GLY A 53 -0.24 -15.40 -3.11
CA GLY A 53 0.47 -15.12 -1.88
C GLY A 53 0.44 -13.66 -1.43
N TRP A 54 0.05 -12.73 -2.32
CA TRP A 54 -0.09 -11.31 -1.99
C TRP A 54 -1.21 -11.05 -1.00
N LYS A 55 -0.87 -10.34 0.08
CA LYS A 55 -1.74 -9.99 1.20
C LYS A 55 -1.37 -8.60 1.72
N LYS A 56 -2.32 -7.94 2.38
CA LYS A 56 -2.09 -6.71 3.16
C LYS A 56 -2.21 -7.00 4.65
N LYS A 57 -1.50 -6.22 5.47
CA LYS A 57 -1.57 -6.27 6.94
C LYS A 57 -1.57 -4.85 7.49
N LYS A 58 -2.52 -4.52 8.37
CA LYS A 58 -2.50 -3.28 9.17
C LYS A 58 -1.48 -3.43 10.30
N LEU A 59 -0.60 -2.45 10.45
CA LEU A 59 0.36 -2.35 11.54
C LEU A 59 -0.22 -1.54 12.71
N ALA A 60 0.41 -1.66 13.88
CA ALA A 60 -0.03 -0.97 15.10
C ALA A 60 0.01 0.57 14.98
N ASN A 61 0.84 1.11 14.09
CA ASN A 61 0.94 2.54 13.80
C ASN A 61 -0.10 3.03 12.77
N GLY A 62 -1.09 2.21 12.41
CA GLY A 62 -2.14 2.56 11.44
C GLY A 62 -1.75 2.36 9.97
N SER A 63 -0.46 2.15 9.67
CA SER A 63 0.00 1.93 8.29
C SER A 63 -0.36 0.54 7.77
N TYR A 64 -0.43 0.39 6.44
CA TYR A 64 -0.67 -0.88 5.76
C TYR A 64 0.61 -1.36 5.09
N VAL A 65 0.93 -2.65 5.24
CA VAL A 65 2.04 -3.32 4.54
C VAL A 65 1.47 -4.36 3.59
N VAL A 66 1.88 -4.27 2.33
CA VAL A 66 1.62 -5.28 1.30
C VAL A 66 2.80 -6.24 1.26
N PHE A 67 2.54 -7.53 1.38
CA PHE A 67 3.58 -8.56 1.41
C PHE A 67 3.15 -9.83 0.68
N ASN A 68 4.12 -10.62 0.25
CA ASN A 68 3.89 -11.96 -0.27
C ASN A 68 4.17 -13.02 0.79
N SER A 69 3.29 -14.02 0.92
CA SER A 69 3.51 -15.17 1.82
C SER A 69 4.72 -16.02 1.44
N VAL A 70 5.22 -15.90 0.21
CA VAL A 70 6.46 -16.54 -0.26
C VAL A 70 7.56 -15.48 -0.42
N ALA A 71 7.96 -14.86 0.70
CA ALA A 71 8.86 -13.72 0.74
C ALA A 71 10.23 -13.95 0.08
N SER A 72 10.73 -15.18 0.07
CA SER A 72 12.00 -15.49 -0.62
C SER A 72 11.91 -15.32 -2.13
N LEU A 73 10.74 -15.58 -2.73
CA LEU A 73 10.57 -15.50 -4.18
C LEU A 73 10.47 -14.06 -4.68
N THR A 74 9.97 -13.11 -3.87
CA THR A 74 9.85 -11.72 -4.32
C THR A 74 11.22 -11.16 -4.69
N HIS A 75 12.22 -11.36 -3.84
CA HIS A 75 13.57 -10.85 -4.07
C HIS A 75 14.26 -11.54 -5.25
N LEU A 76 14.08 -12.86 -5.40
CA LEU A 76 14.67 -13.63 -6.49
C LEU A 76 14.03 -13.29 -7.83
N LEU A 77 12.71 -13.07 -7.85
CA LEU A 77 11.98 -12.71 -9.05
C LEU A 77 12.25 -11.26 -9.42
N GLU A 78 12.24 -10.31 -8.49
CA GLU A 78 12.44 -8.90 -8.82
C GLU A 78 13.88 -8.61 -9.30
N ASN A 79 14.89 -9.15 -8.60
CA ASN A 79 16.29 -8.78 -8.82
C ASN A 79 17.12 -9.83 -9.59
N GLY A 80 16.55 -11.02 -9.81
CA GLY A 80 17.31 -12.17 -10.32
C GLY A 80 18.27 -12.75 -9.28
N HIS A 81 18.97 -13.82 -9.65
CA HIS A 81 19.92 -14.50 -8.75
C HIS A 81 21.00 -15.27 -9.51
N ILE A 82 22.08 -15.63 -8.79
CA ILE A 82 23.21 -16.40 -9.33
C ILE A 82 22.86 -17.88 -9.36
N LEU A 83 23.27 -18.58 -10.43
CA LEU A 83 23.09 -20.02 -10.58
C LEU A 83 24.24 -20.82 -9.95
N ARG A 84 23.96 -22.05 -9.52
CA ARG A 84 24.97 -22.93 -8.90
C ARG A 84 26.16 -23.26 -9.82
N GLY A 85 25.95 -23.28 -11.13
CA GLY A 85 26.99 -23.57 -12.13
C GLY A 85 27.69 -22.34 -12.71
N GLY A 86 27.51 -21.16 -12.09
CA GLY A 86 27.91 -19.88 -12.68
C GLY A 86 26.83 -19.28 -13.58
N GLY A 87 26.95 -17.99 -13.88
CA GLY A 87 25.93 -17.21 -14.60
C GLY A 87 24.82 -16.66 -13.69
N ARG A 88 23.90 -15.87 -14.27
CA ARG A 88 22.84 -15.16 -13.55
C ARG A 88 21.49 -15.34 -14.26
N VAL A 89 20.43 -15.59 -13.48
CA VAL A 89 19.04 -15.49 -13.94
C VAL A 89 18.61 -14.04 -13.85
N SER A 90 18.07 -13.50 -14.94
CA SER A 90 17.51 -12.14 -14.96
C SER A 90 16.29 -12.02 -14.04
N GLY A 91 16.14 -10.86 -13.41
CA GLY A 91 14.91 -10.52 -12.70
C GLY A 91 13.76 -10.22 -13.66
N ILE A 92 12.54 -10.45 -13.18
CA ILE A 92 11.27 -10.02 -13.73
C ILE A 92 10.74 -8.94 -12.78
N VAL A 93 11.03 -7.68 -13.12
CA VAL A 93 10.56 -6.52 -12.35
C VAL A 93 9.04 -6.43 -12.50
N HIS A 94 8.31 -6.64 -11.41
CA HIS A 94 6.84 -6.61 -11.39
C HIS A 94 6.26 -5.98 -10.12
N ILE A 95 7.05 -5.88 -9.06
CA ILE A 95 6.62 -5.25 -7.80
C ILE A 95 6.83 -3.73 -7.90
N LYS A 96 8.00 -3.31 -8.39
CA LYS A 96 8.38 -1.89 -8.45
C LYS A 96 7.38 -1.00 -9.22
N PRO A 97 6.86 -1.39 -10.41
CA PRO A 97 5.87 -0.56 -11.11
C PRO A 97 4.58 -0.39 -10.33
N VAL A 98 4.16 -1.41 -9.57
CA VAL A 98 2.96 -1.33 -8.73
C VAL A 98 3.22 -0.46 -7.51
N GLU A 99 4.40 -0.56 -6.90
CA GLU A 99 4.83 0.30 -5.80
C GLU A 99 4.78 1.78 -6.19
N GLU A 100 5.39 2.15 -7.32
CA GLU A 100 5.41 3.53 -7.84
C GLU A 100 3.98 4.05 -8.07
N LYS A 101 3.15 3.27 -8.76
CA LYS A 101 1.74 3.61 -9.02
C LYS A 101 0.93 3.80 -7.74
N VAL A 102 1.17 2.95 -6.75
CA VAL A 102 0.48 2.99 -5.45
C VAL A 102 0.87 4.24 -4.66
N ILE A 103 2.15 4.63 -4.67
CA ILE A 103 2.63 5.87 -4.04
C ILE A 103 1.95 7.08 -4.69
N GLU A 104 1.96 7.16 -6.02
CA GLU A 104 1.32 8.26 -6.75
C GLU A 104 -0.19 8.36 -6.46
N ASN A 105 -0.90 7.22 -6.48
CA ASN A 105 -2.33 7.16 -6.19
C ASN A 105 -2.64 7.59 -4.75
N PHE A 106 -1.84 7.16 -3.79
CA PHE A 106 -1.99 7.51 -2.39
C PHE A 106 -1.81 9.02 -2.17
N GLU A 107 -0.74 9.59 -2.71
CA GLU A 107 -0.48 11.04 -2.62
C GLU A 107 -1.58 11.87 -3.27
N LYS A 108 -2.08 11.42 -4.43
CA LYS A 108 -3.17 12.09 -5.13
C LYS A 108 -4.46 12.10 -4.31
N ARG A 109 -4.88 10.95 -3.77
CA ARG A 109 -6.10 10.85 -2.97
C ARG A 109 -6.02 11.63 -1.66
N ILE A 110 -4.85 11.68 -1.02
CA ILE A 110 -4.65 12.51 0.18
C ILE A 110 -4.82 14.00 -0.15
N LYS A 111 -4.27 14.47 -1.28
CA LYS A 111 -4.43 15.86 -1.72
C LYS A 111 -5.90 16.22 -1.96
N GLU A 112 -6.70 15.28 -2.47
CA GLU A 112 -8.13 15.48 -2.72
C GLU A 112 -8.96 15.61 -1.42
N ILE A 113 -8.56 14.96 -0.31
CA ILE A 113 -9.23 15.14 1.00
C ILE A 113 -8.81 16.44 1.69
N GLY A 114 -7.57 16.90 1.47
CA GLY A 114 -7.06 18.13 2.06
C GLY A 114 -7.48 19.43 1.37
N GLN A 115 -8.24 19.35 0.27
CA GLN A 115 -8.79 20.48 -0.48
C GLN A 115 -10.25 20.74 -0.09
#